data_AF-A0A2H9QDV6-F1
#
_entry.id   AF-A0A2H9QDV6-F1
#
_cell.length_a   1.000
_cell.length_b   1.000
_cell.length_c   1.000
_cell.angle_alpha   90.00
_cell.angle_beta   90.00
_cell.angle_gamma   90.00
#
_symmetry.space_group_name_H-M   'P 1'
#
loop_
_entity.id
_entity.type
_entity.pdbx_description
1 polymer ?
#
loop_
_entity_poly.entity_id
_entity_poly.type
_entity_poly.pdbx_seq_one_letter_code
_entity_poly.pdbx_strand_id
1 'polypeptide(L)'
;MQAEFKAIKELTEEGFTNLGVMLPFVISASELKKAKELAREVGLEPRKDVQFGVMIETPAAVWAIDELIEEGMDFVSFGTNDLTQLTLGIDRNNEQIQKLFSELHPAVLRSCEHVIKKCNKAGVITSICGQAASNEEMVEKLVKFGIKSVSANIDAVENIKRHVLIMEKEELLEKLKK
;
A
#
# COMPACT_ATOMS: atom_id res chain seq x y z
N MET A 1 15.32 -11.73 -7.98
CA MET A 1 14.06 -11.67 -8.77
C MET A 1 13.71 -12.97 -9.50
N GLN A 2 14.42 -13.45 -10.53
CA GLN A 2 14.02 -14.71 -11.21
C GLN A 2 13.94 -15.93 -10.28
N ALA A 3 14.87 -16.06 -9.31
CA ALA A 3 14.82 -17.14 -8.32
C ALA A 3 13.59 -17.03 -7.39
N GLU A 4 13.22 -15.81 -6.99
CA GLU A 4 12.05 -15.55 -6.14
C GLU A 4 10.76 -15.88 -6.88
N PHE A 5 10.65 -15.50 -8.16
CA PHE A 5 9.48 -15.86 -8.98
C PHE A 5 9.37 -17.35 -9.25
N LYS A 6 10.49 -18.07 -9.39
CA LYS A 6 10.47 -19.54 -9.46
C LYS A 6 9.92 -20.16 -8.18
N ALA A 7 10.37 -19.69 -7.02
CA ALA A 7 9.83 -20.17 -5.73
C ALA A 7 8.33 -19.89 -5.60
N ILE A 8 7.86 -18.72 -6.03
CA ILE A 8 6.41 -18.41 -6.03
C ILE A 8 5.66 -19.33 -6.99
N LYS A 9 6.22 -19.61 -8.17
CA LYS A 9 5.63 -20.53 -9.13
C LYS A 9 5.47 -21.94 -8.55
N GLU A 10 6.49 -22.46 -7.86
CA GLU A 10 6.42 -23.76 -7.18
C GLU A 10 5.24 -23.79 -6.20
N LEU A 11 5.02 -22.72 -5.42
CA LEU A 11 3.85 -22.61 -4.54
C LEU A 11 2.52 -22.60 -5.32
N THR A 12 2.46 -21.92 -6.47
CA THR A 12 1.24 -21.96 -7.30
C THR A 12 0.95 -23.36 -7.86
N GLU A 13 2.00 -24.12 -8.21
CA GLU A 13 1.89 -25.51 -8.68
C GLU A 13 1.48 -26.48 -7.56
N GLU A 14 1.83 -26.18 -6.30
CA GLU A 14 1.32 -26.87 -5.10
C GLU A 14 -0.14 -26.55 -4.77
N GLY A 15 -0.76 -25.58 -5.46
CA GLY A 15 -2.17 -25.23 -5.34
C GLY A 15 -2.47 -24.04 -4.43
N PHE A 16 -1.46 -23.27 -4.01
CA PHE A 16 -1.68 -22.02 -3.27
C PHE A 16 -2.24 -20.94 -4.22
N THR A 17 -3.34 -20.28 -3.80
CA THR A 17 -4.10 -19.33 -4.65
C THR A 17 -4.18 -17.92 -4.08
N ASN A 18 -3.67 -17.69 -2.87
CA ASN A 18 -3.76 -16.43 -2.14
C ASN A 18 -2.39 -15.73 -2.06
N LEU A 19 -1.65 -15.70 -3.17
CA LEU A 19 -0.31 -15.15 -3.25
C LEU A 19 -0.31 -13.76 -3.90
N GLY A 20 0.53 -12.87 -3.39
CA GLY A 20 0.76 -11.54 -3.95
C GLY A 20 2.25 -11.19 -3.94
N VAL A 21 2.73 -10.64 -5.06
CA VAL A 21 4.06 -10.05 -5.20
C VAL A 21 3.93 -8.55 -5.04
N MET A 22 4.69 -7.97 -4.13
CA MET A 22 4.76 -6.52 -3.96
C MET A 22 6.16 -6.01 -4.28
N LEU A 23 6.27 -5.09 -5.24
CA LEU A 23 7.55 -4.50 -5.61
C LEU A 23 7.88 -3.32 -4.68
N PRO A 24 9.03 -3.35 -3.99
CA PRO A 24 9.50 -2.23 -3.18
C PRO A 24 10.23 -1.20 -4.05
N PHE A 25 10.31 0.01 -3.50
CA PHE A 25 11.07 1.17 -3.93
C PHE A 25 10.85 1.57 -5.39
N VAL A 26 9.63 1.35 -5.89
CA VAL A 26 9.25 1.67 -7.26
C VAL A 26 9.25 3.19 -7.45
N ILE A 27 9.77 3.65 -8.59
CA ILE A 27 9.74 5.06 -9.01
C ILE A 27 9.10 5.25 -10.39
N SER A 28 8.84 4.17 -11.14
CA SER A 28 8.18 4.25 -12.44
C SER A 28 7.39 2.99 -12.80
N ALA A 29 6.37 3.13 -13.64
CA ALA A 29 5.61 1.98 -14.17
C ALA A 29 6.47 0.98 -14.97
N SER A 30 7.59 1.43 -15.54
CA SER A 30 8.51 0.57 -16.30
C SER A 30 9.13 -0.55 -15.45
N GLU A 31 9.29 -0.33 -14.14
CA GLU A 31 9.80 -1.33 -13.21
C GLU A 31 8.77 -2.43 -12.94
N LEU A 32 7.50 -2.04 -12.78
CA LEU A 32 6.38 -2.98 -12.67
C LEU A 32 6.24 -3.83 -13.94
N LYS A 33 6.33 -3.20 -15.11
CA LYS A 33 6.32 -3.89 -16.41
C LYS A 33 7.42 -4.94 -16.49
N LYS A 34 8.66 -4.54 -16.21
CA LYS A 34 9.83 -5.42 -16.26
C LYS A 34 9.72 -6.59 -15.28
N ALA A 35 9.20 -6.35 -14.08
CA ALA A 35 8.96 -7.40 -13.10
C ALA A 35 7.94 -8.44 -13.60
N LYS A 36 6.83 -7.99 -14.21
CA LYS A 36 5.84 -8.87 -14.83
C LYS A 36 6.42 -9.67 -16.00
N GLU A 37 7.25 -9.05 -16.84
CA GLU A 37 7.95 -9.74 -17.92
C GLU A 37 8.86 -10.86 -17.39
N LEU A 38 9.66 -10.57 -16.36
CA LEU A 38 10.51 -11.56 -15.71
C LEU A 38 9.73 -12.71 -15.04
N ALA A 39 8.52 -12.43 -14.54
CA ALA A 39 7.63 -13.47 -14.02
C ALA A 39 7.14 -14.40 -15.15
N ARG A 40 6.73 -13.83 -16.29
CA ARG A 40 6.33 -14.61 -17.47
C ARG A 40 7.47 -15.47 -18.02
N GLU A 41 8.71 -14.97 -18.01
CA GLU A 41 9.89 -15.75 -18.44
C GLU A 41 10.08 -17.05 -17.63
N VAL A 42 9.68 -17.06 -16.35
CA VAL A 42 9.72 -18.28 -15.52
C VAL A 42 8.41 -19.07 -15.59
N GLY A 43 7.42 -18.60 -16.35
CA GLY A 43 6.09 -19.21 -16.52
C GLY A 43 5.14 -18.95 -15.35
N LEU A 44 5.32 -17.82 -14.65
CA LEU A 44 4.39 -17.33 -13.62
C LEU A 44 3.57 -16.18 -14.24
N GLU A 45 2.27 -16.39 -14.46
CA GLU A 45 1.42 -15.41 -15.13
C GLU A 45 0.80 -14.40 -14.15
N PRO A 46 1.10 -13.10 -14.26
CA PRO A 46 0.47 -12.06 -13.45
C PRO A 46 -1.07 -12.07 -13.59
N ARG A 47 -1.80 -11.80 -12.50
CA ARG A 47 -3.27 -11.84 -12.37
C ARG A 47 -3.95 -13.20 -12.52
N LYS A 48 -3.26 -14.19 -13.09
CA LYS A 48 -3.76 -15.56 -13.23
C LYS A 48 -3.25 -16.44 -12.09
N ASP A 49 -1.93 -16.45 -11.91
CA ASP A 49 -1.26 -17.32 -10.94
C ASP A 49 -0.93 -16.53 -9.66
N VAL A 50 -0.63 -15.23 -9.77
CA VAL A 50 -0.27 -14.38 -8.64
C VAL A 50 -0.71 -12.92 -8.86
N GLN A 51 -1.10 -12.24 -7.78
CA GLN A 51 -1.38 -10.81 -7.82
C GLN A 51 -0.08 -10.00 -7.81
N PHE A 52 -0.04 -8.88 -8.53
CA PHE A 52 1.07 -7.93 -8.52
C PHE A 52 0.66 -6.60 -7.92
N GLY A 53 1.43 -6.11 -6.97
CA GLY A 53 1.26 -4.80 -6.37
C GLY A 53 2.56 -4.05 -6.22
N VAL A 54 2.45 -2.80 -5.79
CA VAL A 54 3.61 -1.93 -5.52
C VAL A 54 3.50 -1.34 -4.13
N MET A 55 4.65 -1.18 -3.49
CA MET A 55 4.73 -0.44 -2.25
C MET A 55 4.89 1.05 -2.58
N ILE A 56 3.97 1.87 -2.07
CA ILE A 56 3.97 3.32 -2.26
C ILE A 56 4.81 3.92 -1.14
N GLU A 57 6.10 4.06 -1.43
CA GLU A 57 7.12 4.52 -0.49
C GLU A 57 7.98 5.66 -1.04
N THR A 58 7.93 5.90 -2.34
CA THR A 58 8.65 7.03 -2.96
C THR A 58 7.65 8.10 -3.40
N PRO A 59 8.01 9.40 -3.33
CA PRO A 59 7.20 10.45 -3.94
C PRO A 59 7.00 10.23 -5.44
N ALA A 60 7.96 9.61 -6.13
CA ALA A 60 7.84 9.27 -7.54
C ALA A 60 6.68 8.29 -7.80
N ALA A 61 6.54 7.21 -7.00
CA ALA A 61 5.42 6.28 -7.12
C ALA A 61 4.06 6.94 -6.85
N VAL A 62 3.99 7.89 -5.91
CA VAL A 62 2.76 8.66 -5.63
C VAL A 62 2.29 9.39 -6.88
N TRP A 63 3.20 10.04 -7.60
CA TRP A 63 2.87 10.85 -8.77
C TRP A 63 2.79 10.04 -10.07
N ALA A 64 3.42 8.87 -10.12
CA ALA A 64 3.32 7.91 -11.23
C ALA A 64 2.15 6.91 -11.08
N ILE A 65 1.19 7.20 -10.18
CA ILE A 65 0.14 6.26 -9.82
C ILE A 65 -0.79 5.93 -10.99
N ASP A 66 -1.05 6.89 -11.87
CA ASP A 66 -1.91 6.68 -13.04
C ASP A 66 -1.23 5.67 -14.00
N GLU A 67 0.06 5.84 -14.29
CA GLU A 67 0.83 4.92 -15.13
C GLU A 67 0.98 3.54 -14.48
N LEU A 68 1.13 3.46 -13.16
CA LEU A 68 1.18 2.19 -12.42
C LEU A 68 -0.15 1.44 -12.49
N ILE A 69 -1.27 2.15 -12.42
CA ILE A 69 -2.61 1.60 -12.60
C ILE A 69 -2.76 1.07 -14.04
N GLU A 70 -2.36 1.86 -15.04
CA GLU A 70 -2.44 1.49 -16.46
C GLU A 70 -1.60 0.25 -16.80
N GLU A 71 -0.43 0.10 -16.19
CA GLU A 71 0.40 -1.12 -16.31
C GLU A 71 -0.26 -2.34 -15.66
N GLY A 72 -1.33 -2.14 -14.88
CA GLY A 72 -2.25 -3.20 -14.44
C GLY A 72 -1.85 -3.87 -13.13
N MET A 73 -1.54 -3.12 -12.08
CA MET A 73 -1.41 -3.66 -10.73
C MET A 73 -2.77 -4.07 -10.13
N ASP A 74 -2.74 -4.90 -9.09
CA ASP A 74 -3.91 -5.44 -8.39
C ASP A 74 -4.11 -4.77 -7.02
N PHE A 75 -3.01 -4.39 -6.38
CA PHE A 75 -3.02 -3.71 -5.09
C PHE A 75 -1.83 -2.77 -4.91
N VAL A 76 -1.94 -1.88 -3.93
CA VAL A 76 -0.84 -1.06 -3.41
C VAL A 76 -0.80 -1.15 -1.90
N SER A 77 0.39 -1.06 -1.31
CA SER A 77 0.55 -0.88 0.14
C SER A 77 1.37 0.36 0.43
N PHE A 78 0.91 1.22 1.35
CA PHE A 78 1.71 2.37 1.79
C PHE A 78 2.84 1.92 2.71
N GLY A 79 4.08 2.22 2.31
CA GLY A 79 5.27 2.16 3.15
C GLY A 79 5.54 3.54 3.75
N THR A 80 4.76 3.92 4.76
CA THR A 80 4.71 5.32 5.25
C THR A 80 6.02 5.79 5.89
N ASN A 81 6.83 4.86 6.39
CA ASN A 81 8.16 5.14 6.92
C ASN A 81 9.03 5.86 5.87
N ASP A 82 9.27 5.18 4.75
CA ASP A 82 10.12 5.68 3.68
C ASP A 82 9.40 6.79 2.90
N LEU A 83 8.08 6.70 2.74
CA LEU A 83 7.30 7.78 2.13
C LEU A 83 7.45 9.09 2.90
N THR A 84 7.38 9.05 4.23
CA THR A 84 7.56 10.23 5.08
C THR A 84 8.98 10.76 4.99
N GLN A 85 9.97 9.88 5.12
CA GLN A 85 11.39 10.25 5.04
C GLN A 85 11.73 10.93 3.70
N LEU A 86 11.31 10.34 2.59
CA LEU A 86 11.59 10.87 1.24
C LEU A 86 10.75 12.09 0.89
N THR A 87 9.49 12.16 1.36
CA THR A 87 8.62 13.32 1.11
C THR A 87 9.09 14.55 1.88
N LEU A 88 9.57 14.36 3.12
CA LEU A 88 10.01 15.47 3.98
C LEU A 88 11.50 15.79 3.84
N GLY A 89 12.27 14.92 3.19
CA GLY A 89 13.73 15.05 3.10
C GLY A 89 14.42 14.89 4.45
N ILE A 90 13.91 14.00 5.31
CA ILE A 90 14.37 13.80 6.68
C ILE A 90 14.85 12.37 6.86
N ASP A 91 16.08 12.20 7.35
CA ASP A 91 16.55 10.91 7.87
C ASP A 91 16.01 10.69 9.29
N ARG A 92 15.13 9.70 9.46
CA ARG A 92 14.52 9.40 10.78
C ARG A 92 15.52 8.84 11.80
N ASN A 93 16.67 8.35 11.35
CA ASN A 93 17.74 7.84 12.23
C ASN A 93 18.67 8.97 12.70
N ASN A 94 18.52 10.17 12.17
CA ASN A 94 19.28 11.33 12.61
C ASN A 94 18.59 12.00 13.81
N GLU A 95 19.15 11.79 15.00
CA GLU A 95 18.64 12.30 16.28
C GLU A 95 18.37 13.82 16.29
N GLN A 96 19.09 14.60 15.48
CA GLN A 96 18.94 16.05 15.43
C GLN A 96 17.63 16.48 14.76
N ILE A 97 17.14 15.69 13.79
CA ILE A 97 15.98 16.04 12.95
C ILE A 97 14.82 15.04 13.07
N GLN A 98 15.01 13.92 13.78
CA GLN A 98 13.97 12.91 14.05
C GLN A 98 12.66 13.52 14.57
N LYS A 99 12.72 14.59 15.37
CA LYS A 99 11.52 15.26 15.93
C LYS A 99 10.62 15.88 14.86
N LEU A 100 11.14 16.09 13.66
CA LEU A 100 10.40 16.62 12.51
C LEU A 100 9.73 15.50 11.69
N PHE A 101 10.08 14.23 11.95
CA PHE A 101 9.45 13.09 11.29
C PHE A 101 8.01 12.92 11.79
N SER A 102 7.05 13.05 10.88
CA SER A 102 5.64 12.84 11.19
C SER A 102 4.93 12.24 9.99
N GLU A 103 4.41 11.03 10.16
CA GLU A 103 3.60 10.35 9.15
C GLU A 103 2.23 11.02 8.96
N LEU A 104 1.80 11.81 9.95
CA LEU A 104 0.61 12.66 9.92
C LEU A 104 0.88 14.02 9.26
N HIS A 105 2.09 14.26 8.76
CA HIS A 105 2.40 15.51 8.08
C HIS A 105 1.46 15.70 6.88
N PRO A 106 0.90 16.91 6.64
CA PRO A 106 -0.08 17.14 5.58
C PRO A 106 0.37 16.72 4.18
N ALA A 107 1.67 16.80 3.88
CA ALA A 107 2.21 16.31 2.60
C ALA A 107 2.06 14.79 2.44
N VAL A 108 2.33 14.02 3.50
CA VAL A 108 2.21 12.56 3.49
C VAL A 108 0.75 12.14 3.40
N LEU A 109 -0.12 12.75 4.21
CA LEU A 109 -1.56 12.48 4.17
C LEU A 109 -2.17 12.79 2.80
N ARG A 110 -1.77 13.90 2.15
CA ARG A 110 -2.23 14.22 0.79
C ARG A 110 -1.72 13.22 -0.25
N SER A 111 -0.50 12.73 -0.11
CA SER A 111 0.02 11.65 -0.97
C SER A 111 -0.82 10.38 -0.83
N CYS A 112 -1.13 9.97 0.41
CA CYS A 112 -2.00 8.82 0.68
C CYS A 112 -3.41 9.03 0.10
N GLU A 113 -4.02 10.18 0.36
CA GLU A 113 -5.36 10.52 -0.14
C GLU A 113 -5.41 10.49 -1.68
N HIS A 114 -4.39 11.06 -2.35
CA HIS A 114 -4.28 11.07 -3.80
C HIS A 114 -4.29 9.64 -4.37
N VAL A 115 -3.38 8.80 -3.86
CA VAL A 115 -3.23 7.41 -4.31
C VAL A 115 -4.49 6.60 -4.03
N ILE A 116 -5.05 6.69 -2.81
CA ILE A 116 -6.29 5.98 -2.45
C ILE A 116 -7.42 6.34 -3.41
N LYS A 117 -7.63 7.63 -3.69
CA LYS A 117 -8.69 8.08 -4.60
C LYS A 117 -8.50 7.57 -6.02
N LYS A 118 -7.26 7.53 -6.53
CA LYS A 118 -6.94 7.01 -7.87
C LYS A 118 -7.16 5.51 -7.94
N CYS A 119 -6.61 4.75 -7.00
CA CYS A 119 -6.76 3.30 -6.93
C CYS A 119 -8.23 2.88 -6.75
N ASN A 120 -8.99 3.54 -5.88
CA ASN A 120 -10.41 3.25 -5.68
C ASN A 120 -11.23 3.44 -6.96
N LYS A 121 -10.93 4.45 -7.77
CA LYS A 121 -11.59 4.65 -9.08
C LYS A 121 -11.25 3.56 -10.09
N ALA A 122 -10.06 2.99 -10.00
CA ALA A 122 -9.57 1.94 -10.89
C ALA A 122 -9.85 0.51 -10.37
N GLY A 123 -10.44 0.36 -9.18
CA GLY A 123 -10.66 -0.94 -8.55
C GLY A 123 -9.38 -1.60 -8.00
N VAL A 124 -8.29 -0.85 -7.83
CA VAL A 124 -7.04 -1.32 -7.21
C VAL A 124 -7.15 -1.24 -5.70
N ILE A 125 -6.81 -2.33 -5.00
CA ILE A 125 -6.91 -2.39 -3.53
C ILE A 125 -5.78 -1.56 -2.91
N THR A 126 -6.11 -0.65 -2.00
CA THR A 126 -5.10 0.08 -1.21
C THR A 126 -5.02 -0.45 0.21
N SER A 127 -3.82 -0.74 0.68
CA SER A 127 -3.51 -1.10 2.07
C SER A 127 -2.46 -0.18 2.69
N ILE A 128 -2.33 -0.24 4.01
CA ILE A 128 -1.18 0.31 4.75
C ILE A 128 -0.55 -0.80 5.59
N CYS A 129 0.77 -0.79 5.71
CA CYS A 129 1.52 -1.72 6.52
C CYS A 129 2.50 -0.99 7.47
N GLY A 130 3.05 -1.74 8.42
CA GLY A 130 4.05 -1.23 9.37
C GLY A 130 3.43 -0.50 10.56
N GLN A 131 4.26 0.29 11.25
CA GLN A 131 3.88 0.90 12.54
C GLN A 131 2.74 1.91 12.42
N ALA A 132 2.66 2.63 11.30
CA ALA A 132 1.57 3.56 11.04
C ALA A 132 0.19 2.90 10.97
N ALA A 133 0.12 1.62 10.56
CA ALA A 133 -1.12 0.86 10.56
C ALA A 133 -1.63 0.55 11.99
N SER A 134 -0.79 0.74 13.00
CA SER A 134 -1.13 0.60 14.43
C SER A 134 -1.42 1.95 15.11
N ASN A 135 -1.40 3.08 14.38
CA ASN A 135 -1.74 4.40 14.89
C ASN A 135 -3.20 4.75 14.54
N GLU A 136 -4.04 4.93 15.57
CA GLU A 136 -5.48 5.21 15.41
C GLU A 136 -5.76 6.45 14.57
N GLU A 137 -5.03 7.56 14.80
CA GLU A 137 -5.26 8.81 14.05
C GLU A 137 -4.92 8.64 12.57
N MET A 138 -3.85 7.90 12.25
CA MET A 138 -3.49 7.60 10.87
C MET A 138 -4.57 6.74 10.20
N VAL A 139 -4.97 5.65 10.85
CA VAL A 139 -6.03 4.77 10.36
C VAL A 139 -7.33 5.55 10.15
N GLU A 140 -7.67 6.46 11.07
CA GLU A 140 -8.86 7.31 10.96
C GLU A 140 -8.85 8.14 9.66
N LYS A 141 -7.72 8.78 9.34
CA LYS A 141 -7.58 9.54 8.09
C LYS A 141 -7.73 8.64 6.87
N LEU A 142 -7.06 7.48 6.87
CA LEU A 142 -7.05 6.57 5.73
C LEU A 142 -8.42 5.93 5.47
N VAL A 143 -9.16 5.58 6.53
CA VAL A 143 -10.56 5.11 6.42
C VAL A 143 -11.42 6.19 5.79
N LYS A 144 -11.30 7.45 6.24
CA LYS A 144 -12.01 8.59 5.63
C LYS A 144 -11.65 8.82 4.16
N PHE A 145 -10.41 8.50 3.75
CA PHE A 145 -10.00 8.54 2.35
C PHE A 145 -10.52 7.35 1.54
N GLY A 146 -10.97 6.29 2.20
CA GLY A 146 -11.53 5.09 1.60
C GLY A 146 -10.54 3.95 1.39
N ILE A 147 -9.53 3.82 2.25
CA ILE A 147 -8.60 2.67 2.24
C ILE A 147 -9.36 1.35 2.39
N LYS A 148 -8.82 0.25 1.84
CA LYS A 148 -9.50 -1.05 1.79
C LYS A 148 -8.95 -2.09 2.75
N SER A 149 -7.71 -1.91 3.22
CA SER A 149 -7.08 -2.86 4.13
C SER A 149 -6.07 -2.16 5.03
N VAL A 150 -5.94 -2.66 6.26
CA VAL A 150 -4.99 -2.17 7.28
C VAL A 150 -4.26 -3.38 7.84
N SER A 151 -2.94 -3.42 7.68
CA SER A 151 -2.07 -4.48 8.16
C SER A 151 -1.32 -4.01 9.41
N ALA A 152 -1.98 -4.05 10.56
CA ALA A 152 -1.44 -3.66 11.85
C ALA A 152 -0.60 -4.76 12.51
N ASN A 153 0.21 -4.38 13.52
CA ASN A 153 0.92 -5.36 14.36
C ASN A 153 -0.08 -6.18 15.19
N ILE A 154 0.28 -7.43 15.50
CA ILE A 154 -0.63 -8.41 16.11
C ILE A 154 -1.24 -7.93 17.44
N ASP A 155 -0.48 -7.15 18.21
CA ASP A 155 -0.87 -6.54 19.48
C ASP A 155 -1.86 -5.37 19.31
N ALA A 156 -1.83 -4.70 18.15
CA ALA A 156 -2.70 -3.58 17.81
C ALA A 156 -3.96 -3.99 17.01
N VAL A 157 -3.99 -5.18 16.39
CA VAL A 157 -5.09 -5.62 15.49
C VAL A 157 -6.47 -5.46 16.11
N GLU A 158 -6.66 -5.92 17.36
CA GLU A 158 -7.98 -5.88 18.01
C GLU A 158 -8.44 -4.44 18.27
N ASN A 159 -7.52 -3.56 18.69
CA ASN A 159 -7.83 -2.15 18.95
C ASN A 159 -8.17 -1.42 17.65
N ILE A 160 -7.33 -1.59 16.62
CA ILE A 160 -7.56 -0.99 15.30
C ILE A 160 -8.87 -1.47 14.69
N LYS A 161 -9.18 -2.77 14.79
CA LYS A 161 -10.46 -3.32 14.31
C LYS A 161 -11.66 -2.66 15.00
N ARG A 162 -11.64 -2.53 16.33
CA ARG A 162 -12.72 -1.85 17.07
C ARG A 162 -12.86 -0.39 16.67
N HIS A 163 -11.73 0.30 16.51
CA HIS A 163 -11.70 1.69 16.09
C HIS A 163 -12.35 1.88 14.71
N VAL A 164 -11.93 1.08 13.71
CA VAL A 164 -12.52 1.10 12.35
C VAL A 164 -14.02 0.79 12.38
N LEU A 165 -14.45 -0.20 13.17
CA LEU A 165 -15.88 -0.54 13.31
C LEU A 165 -16.73 0.61 13.84
N ILE A 166 -16.22 1.35 14.83
CA ILE A 166 -16.91 2.52 15.39
C ILE A 166 -17.05 3.59 14.30
N MET A 167 -15.96 3.89 13.60
CA MET A 167 -15.95 4.90 12.55
C MET A 167 -16.92 4.59 11.40
N GLU A 168 -16.89 3.36 10.88
CA GLU A 168 -17.77 2.96 9.78
C GLU A 168 -19.24 3.04 10.21
N LYS A 169 -19.54 2.66 11.45
CA LYS A 169 -20.89 2.76 12.03
C LYS A 169 -21.34 4.22 12.14
N GLU A 170 -20.48 5.11 12.61
CA GLU A 170 -20.78 6.54 12.69
C GLU A 170 -21.05 7.13 11.31
N GLU A 171 -20.23 6.81 10.31
CA GLU A 171 -20.41 7.27 8.93
C GLU A 171 -21.74 6.77 8.32
N LEU A 172 -22.09 5.50 8.57
CA LEU A 172 -23.38 4.93 8.18
C LEU A 172 -24.56 5.66 8.83
N LEU A 173 -24.47 5.95 10.14
CA LEU A 173 -25.52 6.68 10.86
C LEU A 173 -25.67 8.13 10.35
N GLU A 174 -24.59 8.79 9.96
CA GLU A 174 -24.67 10.12 9.35
C GLU A 174 -25.30 10.08 7.96
N LYS A 175 -25.00 9.07 7.14
CA LYS A 175 -25.62 8.89 5.82
C LYS A 175 -27.12 8.64 5.92
N LEU A 176 -27.58 7.93 6.96
CA LEU A 176 -29.00 7.68 7.20
C LEU A 176 -29.79 8.91 7.70
N LYS A 177 -29.10 9.95 8.19
CA LYS A 177 -29.71 11.21 8.65
C LYS A 177 -29.88 12.25 7.54
N LYS A 178 -29.25 12.05 6.39
CA LYS A 178 -29.31 12.94 5.21
C LYS A 178 -30.33 12.43 4.20
#